data_AF-A0A1I1RTT0-F1
#
_entry.id   AF-A0A1I1RTT0-F1
#
_cell.length_a   1.000
_cell.length_b   1.000
_cell.length_c   1.000
_cell.angle_alpha   90.00
_cell.angle_beta   90.00
_cell.angle_gamma   90.00
#
_symmetry.space_group_name_H-M   'P 1'
#
loop_
_entity.id
_entity.type
_entity.pdbx_description
1 polymer ?
#
loop_
_entity_poly.entity_id
_entity_poly.type
_entity_poly.pdbx_seq_one_letter_code
_entity_poly.pdbx_strand_id
1 'polypeptide(L)' 'MKIEELVENINLLYKKSKEGELTLEEKDLQQKLRKKYIDNVKRNFKVQLDGIEPKNK' A
#
# COMPACT_ATOMS: atom_id res chain seq x y z
N MET A 1 11.40 5.91 -2.48
CA MET A 1 10.84 4.68 -3.07
C MET A 1 9.63 5.06 -3.87
N LYS A 2 9.65 4.72 -5.15
CA LYS A 2 8.55 4.97 -6.07
C LYS A 2 7.37 4.04 -5.74
N ILE A 3 6.16 4.37 -6.20
CA ILE A 3 4.97 3.57 -5.90
C ILE A 3 5.03 2.20 -6.57
N GLU A 4 5.68 2.14 -7.73
CA GLU A 4 5.91 0.92 -8.51
C GLU A 4 6.81 -0.05 -7.74
N GLU A 5 7.95 0.45 -7.24
CA GLU A 5 8.87 -0.31 -6.39
C GLU A 5 8.18 -0.82 -5.11
N LEU A 6 7.30 0.00 -4.51
CA LEU A 6 6.53 -0.40 -3.34
C LEU A 6 5.61 -1.60 -3.65
N VAL A 7 4.87 -1.51 -4.76
CA VAL A 7 3.94 -2.55 -5.18
C VAL A 7 4.68 -3.83 -5.56
N GLU A 8 5.81 -3.72 -6.28
CA GLU A 8 6.65 -4.84 -6.65
C GLU A 8 7.14 -5.61 -5.40
N ASN A 9 7.67 -4.91 -4.40
CA ASN A 9 8.14 -5.54 -3.16
C ASN A 9 7.00 -6.20 -2.38
N ILE A 10 5.81 -5.58 -2.33
CA ILE A 10 4.62 -6.20 -1.70
C ILE A 10 4.25 -7.49 -2.43
N ASN A 11 4.27 -7.49 -3.76
CA ASN A 11 3.93 -8.65 -4.59
C ASN A 11 4.97 -9.78 -4.44
N LEU A 12 6.26 -9.44 -4.39
CA LEU A 12 7.34 -10.41 -4.16
C LEU A 12 7.16 -11.12 -2.81
N LEU A 13 6.96 -10.37 -1.72
CA LEU A 13 6.72 -10.94 -0.40
C LEU A 13 5.42 -11.74 -0.35
N TYR A 14 4.39 -11.28 -1.06
CA TYR A 14 3.14 -12.03 -1.16
C TYR A 14 3.33 -13.37 -1.89
N LYS A 15 4.02 -13.38 -3.03
CA LYS A 15 4.34 -14.61 -3.76
C LYS A 15 5.14 -15.57 -2.88
N LYS A 16 6.16 -15.07 -2.18
CA LYS A 16 6.95 -15.88 -1.23
C LYS A 16 6.07 -16.47 -0.11
N SER A 17 5.12 -15.69 0.43
CA SER A 17 4.14 -16.17 1.43
C SER A 17 3.13 -17.20 0.92
N LYS A 18 2.97 -17.32 -0.40
CA LYS A 18 2.11 -18.33 -1.04
C LYS A 18 2.84 -19.62 -1.33
N GLU A 19 4.12 -19.52 -1.67
CA GLU A 19 4.98 -20.67 -1.95
C GLU A 19 5.56 -21.29 -0.67
N GLY A 20 5.61 -20.54 0.44
CA GLY A 20 6.06 -21.02 1.75
C GLY A 20 5.77 -20.03 2.86
N GLU A 21 6.57 -20.06 3.94
CA GLU A 21 6.46 -19.09 5.02
C GLU A 21 7.42 -17.92 4.86
N LEU A 22 6.95 -16.74 5.25
CA LEU A 22 7.80 -15.57 5.46
C LEU A 22 8.50 -15.65 6.81
N THR A 23 9.76 -15.20 6.85
CA THR A 23 10.44 -14.98 8.13
C THR A 23 9.76 -13.86 8.92
N LEU A 24 10.06 -13.74 10.21
CA LEU A 24 9.51 -12.67 11.05
C LEU A 24 9.86 -11.27 10.50
N GLU A 25 11.10 -11.10 10.03
CA GLU A 25 11.60 -9.87 9.42
C GLU A 25 10.84 -9.55 8.12
N GLU A 26 10.56 -10.56 7.31
CA GLU A 26 9.81 -10.39 6.07
C GLU A 26 8.33 -10.07 6.32
N LYS A 27 7.72 -10.67 7.35
CA LYS A 27 6.36 -10.35 7.79
C LYS A 27 6.27 -8.88 8.24
N ASP A 28 7.21 -8.44 9.06
CA ASP A 28 7.30 -7.04 9.52
C ASP A 28 7.53 -6.06 8.35
N LEU A 29 8.45 -6.39 7.44
CA LEU A 29 8.69 -5.61 6.23
C LEU A 29 7.43 -5.54 5.37
N GLN A 30 6.77 -6.67 5.10
CA GLN A 30 5.53 -6.73 4.32
C GLN A 30 4.45 -5.84 4.95
N GLN A 31 4.29 -5.88 6.28
CA GLN A 31 3.33 -5.05 6.99
C GLN A 31 3.66 -3.55 6.86
N LYS A 32 4.93 -3.16 7.03
CA LYS A 32 5.40 -1.78 6.87
C LYS A 32 5.14 -1.26 5.45
N LEU A 33 5.44 -2.07 4.44
CA LEU A 33 5.21 -1.71 3.04
C LEU A 33 3.72 -1.56 2.74
N ARG A 34 2.88 -2.51 3.17
CA ARG A 34 1.41 -2.43 2.98
C ARG A 34 0.80 -1.22 3.66
N LYS A 35 1.25 -0.88 4.87
CA LYS A 35 0.81 0.33 5.59
C LYS A 35 1.15 1.58 4.78
N LYS A 36 2.40 1.70 4.31
CA LYS A 36 2.83 2.83 3.48
C LYS A 36 2.01 2.96 2.20
N TYR A 37 1.68 1.86 1.54
CA TYR A 37 0.84 1.86 0.34
C TYR A 37 -0.56 2.39 0.66
N ILE A 38 -1.20 1.88 1.71
CA ILE A 38 -2.53 2.33 2.14
C ILE A 38 -2.53 3.81 2.50
N ASP A 39 -1.51 4.29 3.20
CA ASP A 39 -1.41 5.70 3.58
C ASP A 39 -1.27 6.61 2.34
N ASN A 40 -0.51 6.18 1.32
CA ASN A 40 -0.43 6.88 0.04
C ASN A 40 -1.79 6.93 -0.68
N VAL A 41 -2.51 5.80 -0.73
CA VAL A 41 -3.84 5.72 -1.34
C VAL A 41 -4.83 6.63 -0.61
N LYS A 42 -4.86 6.58 0.72
CA LYS A 42 -5.71 7.45 1.55
C LYS A 42 -5.43 8.93 1.30
N ARG A 43 -4.15 9.32 1.23
CA ARG A 43 -3.75 10.70 0.96
C ARG A 43 -4.22 11.15 -0.43
N ASN A 44 -4.03 10.32 -1.45
CA ASN A 44 -4.47 10.63 -2.81
C ASN A 44 -6.00 10.78 -2.87
N PHE A 45 -6.72 9.86 -2.22
CA PHE A 45 -8.18 9.90 -2.19
C PHE A 45 -8.71 11.14 -1.47
N LYS A 46 -8.09 11.54 -0.34
CA LYS A 46 -8.45 12.79 0.34
C LYS A 46 -8.31 14.01 -0.58
N VAL A 47 -7.21 14.11 -1.32
CA VAL A 47 -6.99 15.20 -2.29
C VAL A 47 -8.06 15.20 -3.38
N GLN A 48 -8.48 14.03 -3.87
CA GLN A 48 -9.57 13.93 -4.83
C GLN A 48 -10.91 14.39 -4.24
N LEU A 49 -11.21 14.04 -2.99
CA LEU A 49 -12.42 14.47 -2.30
C LEU A 49 -12.44 15.98 -2.02
N ASP A 50 -11.30 16.57 -1.64
CA ASP A 50 -11.16 18.01 -1.41
C ASP A 50 -11.45 18.82 -2.70
N GLY A 51 -11.29 18.20 -3.88
CA GLY A 51 -11.62 18.79 -5.18
C GLY A 51 -13.07 18.62 -5.63
N ILE A 52 -13.92 17.94 -4.86
CA ILE A 52 -15.34 17.72 -5.19
C ILE A 52 -16.20 18.68 -4.37
N GLU A 53 -16.98 19.52 -5.05
CA GLU A 53 -18.02 20.31 -4.38
C GLU A 53 -19.28 19.46 -4.13
N PRO A 54 -19.96 19.62 -2.98
CA PRO A 54 -21.25 18.96 -2.75
C PRO A 54 -22.28 19.39 -3.81
N LYS A 55 -22.95 18.41 -4.42
CA LYS A 55 -23.92 18.67 -5.51
C LYS A 55 -25.17 19.46 -5.12
N ASN A 56 -25.41 19.70 -3.83
CA ASN A 56 -26.58 20.42 -3.34
C ASN A 56 -26.13 21.61 -2.49
N LYS A 57 -26.26 22.82 -3.04
CA LYS A 57 -26.39 24.07 -2.28
C LYS A 57 -27.83 24.56 -2.40
#